data_AF-A0A5J5DY83-F1
#
_entry.id   AF-A0A5J5DY83-F1
#
_cell.length_a   1.000
_cell.length_b   1.000
_cell.length_c   1.000
_cell.angle_alpha   90.00
_cell.angle_beta   90.00
_cell.angle_gamma   90.00
#
_symmetry.space_group_name_H-M   'P 1'
#
loop_
_entity.id
_entity.type
_entity.pdbx_description
1 polymer ?
#
loop_
_entity_poly.entity_id
_entity_poly.type
_entity_poly.pdbx_seq_one_letter_code
_entity_poly.pdbx_strand_id
1 'polypeptide(L)'
;MTQSERLSKSDRLSKSDRREAVEQLLADVGLPAGTYDAYPHELSGGMRQRVAIAAALAPNPRILITDEPTTALDASTQETVLDLLESLRSGRHMTLLLITHDLALAVERADHLIVFHGGSVAEEGDRNDVVHHPRSPYTRELLEAHSRLRPSAPPEPGSVVVRAEHLVKTYAGSSAPAVDDVSFEVRAGEILGLVGESGSGKSTVARCLVGLETPDAGIVAYPGGSGDSGWSRERAQLVFQNPYGSLNPTMTVRRTLAEALRVSGKPSDAAAIRALLAKVGLEPDLIDRKPGTLSGGQCQRVAIARALAPEPRLLVADEAVTALDANIQTHVLETLLELRSRLGLAMLFISHDLDTVRRIADRIAVMRNGRIVESGTTDQVMNHPRHDYVRALIAAMPKPLE
;
A
#
# COMPACT_ATOMS: atom_id res chain seq x y z
N MET A 1 -23.98 -44.56 -1.34
CA MET A 1 -22.74 -44.05 -0.71
C MET A 1 -22.20 -42.93 -1.57
N THR A 2 -22.45 -41.71 -1.15
CA THR A 2 -21.91 -40.49 -1.73
C THR A 2 -20.40 -40.42 -1.48
N GLN A 3 -19.65 -39.84 -2.41
CA GLN A 3 -18.17 -39.70 -2.38
C GLN A 3 -17.64 -39.14 -1.03
N SER A 4 -18.48 -38.40 -0.30
CA SER A 4 -18.22 -37.84 1.03
C SER A 4 -18.00 -38.87 2.16
N GLU A 5 -18.41 -40.14 2.02
CA GLU A 5 -18.23 -41.15 3.09
C GLU A 5 -16.87 -41.87 3.03
N ARG A 6 -16.07 -41.67 1.97
CA ARG A 6 -14.76 -42.34 1.81
C ARG A 6 -13.60 -41.67 2.56
N LEU A 7 -13.82 -40.51 3.18
CA LEU A 7 -12.73 -39.71 3.77
C LEU A 7 -12.55 -39.88 5.29
N SER A 8 -13.32 -40.74 5.96
CA SER A 8 -13.11 -41.04 7.38
C SER A 8 -12.59 -42.46 7.58
N LYS A 9 -11.34 -42.56 8.07
CA LYS A 9 -10.56 -43.75 8.48
C LYS A 9 -9.59 -44.33 7.43
N SER A 10 -8.35 -43.83 7.49
CA SER A 10 -7.07 -44.52 7.25
C SER A 10 -6.88 -45.49 6.06
N ASP A 11 -7.54 -45.31 4.93
CA ASP A 11 -7.03 -45.88 3.68
C ASP A 11 -6.06 -44.87 3.04
N ARG A 12 -4.76 -45.20 3.05
CA ARG A 12 -3.75 -44.42 2.32
C ARG A 12 -4.13 -44.47 0.84
N LEU A 13 -4.74 -43.39 0.34
CA LEU A 13 -4.96 -43.14 -1.10
C LEU A 13 -3.72 -43.57 -1.88
N SER A 14 -3.92 -44.27 -3.01
CA SER A 14 -2.81 -44.63 -3.89
C SER A 14 -2.13 -43.36 -4.42
N LYS A 15 -0.90 -43.47 -4.95
CA LYS A 15 -0.19 -42.31 -5.51
C LYS A 15 -1.00 -41.65 -6.64
N SER A 16 -1.73 -42.45 -7.42
CA SER A 16 -2.62 -41.97 -8.48
C SER A 16 -3.80 -41.20 -7.90
N ASP A 17 -4.50 -41.79 -6.92
CA ASP A 17 -5.70 -41.17 -6.33
C ASP A 17 -5.36 -39.86 -5.58
N ARG A 18 -4.17 -39.77 -4.98
CA ARG A 18 -3.70 -38.52 -4.37
C ARG A 18 -3.45 -37.43 -5.39
N ARG A 19 -2.85 -37.78 -6.54
CA ARG A 19 -2.57 -36.80 -7.59
C ARG A 19 -3.88 -36.26 -8.16
N GLU A 20 -4.82 -37.15 -8.48
CA GLU A 20 -6.15 -36.77 -8.97
C GLU A 20 -6.90 -35.88 -7.96
N ALA A 21 -6.87 -36.23 -6.66
CA ALA A 21 -7.49 -35.42 -5.62
C ALA A 21 -6.86 -34.02 -5.48
N VAL A 22 -5.53 -33.91 -5.58
CA VAL A 22 -4.84 -32.62 -5.54
C VAL A 22 -5.11 -31.81 -6.80
N GLU A 23 -5.10 -32.43 -7.98
CA GLU A 23 -5.43 -31.76 -9.24
C GLU A 23 -6.87 -31.23 -9.22
N GLN A 24 -7.81 -31.96 -8.62
CA GLN A 24 -9.17 -31.45 -8.40
C GLN A 24 -9.20 -30.26 -7.44
N LEU A 25 -8.48 -30.31 -6.31
CA LEU A 25 -8.39 -29.17 -5.39
C LEU A 25 -7.75 -27.94 -6.03
N LEU A 26 -6.75 -28.13 -6.89
CA LEU A 26 -6.15 -27.05 -7.69
C LEU A 26 -7.15 -26.48 -8.69
N ALA A 27 -7.92 -27.33 -9.37
CA ALA A 27 -8.98 -26.90 -10.28
C ALA A 27 -10.08 -26.10 -9.55
N ASP A 28 -10.47 -26.53 -8.35
CA ASP A 28 -11.46 -25.83 -7.52
C ASP A 28 -11.02 -24.41 -7.15
N VAL A 29 -9.70 -24.16 -7.06
CA VAL A 29 -9.13 -22.82 -6.84
C VAL A 29 -8.70 -22.13 -8.15
N GLY A 30 -9.11 -22.64 -9.30
CA GLY A 30 -8.82 -22.03 -10.61
C GLY A 30 -7.34 -22.09 -11.01
N LEU A 31 -6.61 -23.11 -10.54
CA LEU A 31 -5.21 -23.36 -10.92
C LEU A 31 -5.11 -24.54 -11.89
N PRO A 32 -4.18 -24.49 -12.86
CA PRO A 32 -4.00 -25.58 -13.82
C PRO A 32 -3.36 -26.81 -13.14
N ALA A 33 -3.62 -28.01 -13.68
CA ALA A 33 -3.06 -29.27 -13.18
C ALA A 33 -1.51 -29.26 -13.13
N GLY A 34 -0.87 -28.51 -14.04
CA GLY A 34 0.59 -28.34 -14.06
C GLY A 34 1.18 -27.68 -12.80
N THR A 35 0.36 -27.03 -11.96
CA THR A 35 0.80 -26.47 -10.67
C THR A 35 1.18 -27.56 -9.66
N TYR A 36 0.73 -28.81 -9.84
CA TYR A 36 1.05 -29.92 -8.94
C TYR A 36 2.56 -30.13 -8.75
N ASP A 37 3.34 -30.01 -9.82
CA ASP A 37 4.79 -30.26 -9.81
C ASP A 37 5.62 -28.97 -9.62
N ALA A 38 4.96 -27.80 -9.48
CA ALA A 38 5.63 -26.50 -9.41
C ALA A 38 6.17 -26.20 -7.99
N TYR A 39 7.32 -25.54 -7.92
CA TYR A 39 7.88 -25.05 -6.67
C TYR A 39 7.24 -23.72 -6.24
N PRO A 40 7.16 -23.42 -4.92
CA PRO A 40 6.56 -22.18 -4.44
C PRO A 40 7.16 -20.88 -5.02
N HIS A 41 8.43 -20.88 -5.44
CA HIS A 41 9.09 -19.71 -6.02
C HIS A 41 8.76 -19.50 -7.51
N GLU A 42 8.15 -20.49 -8.17
CA GLU A 42 7.71 -20.43 -9.57
C GLU A 42 6.27 -19.89 -9.69
N LEU A 43 5.59 -19.71 -8.56
CA LEU A 43 4.20 -19.26 -8.49
C LEU A 43 4.09 -17.77 -8.17
N SER A 44 3.14 -17.08 -8.79
CA SER A 44 2.81 -15.70 -8.43
C SER A 44 2.26 -15.62 -6.99
N GLY A 45 2.20 -14.42 -6.40
CA GLY A 45 1.60 -14.21 -5.08
C GLY A 45 0.18 -14.78 -4.99
N GLY A 46 -0.69 -14.42 -5.94
CA GLY A 46 -2.07 -14.92 -5.99
C GLY A 46 -2.16 -16.42 -6.27
N MET A 47 -1.22 -17.01 -7.00
CA MET A 47 -1.18 -18.48 -7.17
C MET A 47 -0.81 -19.18 -5.87
N ARG A 48 0.20 -18.68 -5.14
CA ARG A 48 0.59 -19.21 -3.83
C ARG A 48 -0.57 -19.17 -2.83
N GLN A 49 -1.30 -18.05 -2.81
CA GLN A 49 -2.47 -17.91 -1.96
C GLN A 49 -3.56 -18.93 -2.30
N ARG A 50 -3.85 -19.13 -3.59
CA ARG A 50 -4.82 -20.12 -4.05
C ARG A 50 -4.39 -21.56 -3.75
N VAL A 51 -3.10 -21.88 -3.85
CA VAL A 51 -2.55 -23.17 -3.39
C VAL A 51 -2.77 -23.35 -1.89
N ALA A 52 -2.56 -22.31 -1.07
CA ALA A 52 -2.81 -22.37 0.37
C ALA A 52 -4.29 -22.61 0.68
N ILE A 53 -5.21 -21.96 -0.05
CA ILE A 53 -6.66 -22.21 0.05
C ILE A 53 -6.96 -23.67 -0.32
N ALA A 54 -6.45 -24.18 -1.44
CA ALA A 54 -6.64 -25.57 -1.85
C ALA A 54 -6.16 -26.58 -0.78
N ALA A 55 -5.03 -26.30 -0.15
CA ALA A 55 -4.52 -27.11 0.97
C ALA A 55 -5.46 -27.07 2.18
N ALA A 56 -6.00 -25.91 2.54
CA ALA A 56 -6.97 -25.75 3.63
C ALA A 56 -8.32 -26.44 3.33
N LEU A 57 -8.66 -26.60 2.05
CA LEU A 57 -9.87 -27.27 1.57
C LEU A 57 -9.75 -28.81 1.54
N ALA A 58 -8.53 -29.35 1.56
CA ALA A 58 -8.28 -30.80 1.49
C ALA A 58 -9.03 -31.64 2.54
N PRO A 59 -9.16 -31.23 3.82
CA PRO A 59 -9.94 -31.99 4.81
C PRO A 59 -11.47 -31.82 4.66
N ASN A 60 -11.94 -31.13 3.64
CA ASN A 60 -13.35 -30.76 3.43
C ASN A 60 -13.96 -30.04 4.65
N PRO A 61 -13.42 -28.87 5.04
CA PRO A 61 -13.82 -28.20 6.27
C PRO A 61 -15.24 -27.62 6.17
N ARG A 62 -15.95 -27.59 7.30
CA ARG A 62 -17.22 -26.85 7.44
C ARG A 62 -17.02 -25.36 7.73
N ILE A 63 -15.85 -25.00 8.26
CA ILE A 63 -15.45 -23.62 8.57
C ILE A 63 -14.07 -23.39 7.98
N LEU A 64 -13.93 -22.39 7.13
CA LEU A 64 -12.65 -21.93 6.61
C LEU A 64 -12.29 -20.62 7.32
N ILE A 65 -11.11 -20.58 7.95
CA ILE A 65 -10.59 -19.36 8.59
C ILE A 65 -9.49 -18.82 7.68
N THR A 66 -9.63 -17.56 7.27
CA THR A 66 -8.65 -16.88 6.42
C THR A 66 -8.10 -15.67 7.17
N ASP A 67 -6.80 -15.73 7.47
CA ASP A 67 -6.07 -14.62 8.08
C ASP A 67 -5.43 -13.76 7.00
N GLU A 68 -5.97 -12.56 6.81
CA GLU A 68 -5.52 -11.56 5.84
C GLU A 68 -5.26 -12.13 4.43
N PRO A 69 -6.26 -12.79 3.80
CA PRO A 69 -6.03 -13.60 2.61
C PRO A 69 -5.60 -12.82 1.36
N THR A 70 -5.72 -11.50 1.41
CA THR A 70 -5.45 -10.57 0.31
C THR A 70 -4.18 -9.75 0.53
N THR A 71 -3.48 -9.93 1.65
CA THR A 71 -2.26 -9.16 1.96
C THR A 71 -1.16 -9.41 0.93
N ALA A 72 -0.46 -8.34 0.54
CA ALA A 72 0.63 -8.35 -0.44
C ALA A 72 0.24 -8.80 -1.86
N LEU A 73 -1.04 -8.75 -2.21
CA LEU A 73 -1.56 -8.91 -3.57
C LEU A 73 -1.99 -7.54 -4.12
N ASP A 74 -1.87 -7.35 -5.44
CA ASP A 74 -2.45 -6.18 -6.10
C ASP A 74 -3.99 -6.25 -6.13
N ALA A 75 -4.66 -5.10 -6.28
CA ALA A 75 -6.12 -5.00 -6.21
C ALA A 75 -6.87 -6.00 -7.12
N SER A 76 -6.39 -6.21 -8.35
CA SER A 76 -7.04 -7.15 -9.29
C SER A 76 -6.92 -8.61 -8.82
N THR A 77 -5.74 -8.96 -8.27
CA THR A 77 -5.51 -10.28 -7.70
C THR A 77 -6.28 -10.47 -6.39
N GLN A 78 -6.43 -9.42 -5.58
CA GLN A 78 -7.22 -9.45 -4.35
C GLN A 78 -8.69 -9.79 -4.63
N GLU A 79 -9.32 -9.08 -5.56
CA GLU A 79 -10.71 -9.34 -5.99
C GLU A 79 -10.88 -10.79 -6.45
N THR A 80 -9.97 -11.28 -7.29
CA THR A 80 -9.97 -12.68 -7.77
C THR A 80 -9.95 -13.69 -6.62
N VAL A 81 -9.15 -13.44 -5.58
CA VAL A 81 -9.06 -14.33 -4.40
C VAL A 81 -10.33 -14.26 -3.55
N LEU A 82 -10.92 -13.08 -3.39
CA LEU A 82 -12.14 -12.90 -2.60
C LEU A 82 -13.36 -13.54 -3.27
N ASP A 83 -13.52 -13.34 -4.57
CA ASP A 83 -14.57 -13.97 -5.38
C ASP A 83 -14.45 -15.49 -5.35
N LEU A 84 -13.21 -15.99 -5.35
CA LEU A 84 -12.97 -17.41 -5.19
C LEU A 84 -13.45 -17.92 -3.81
N LEU A 85 -13.11 -17.22 -2.73
CA LEU A 85 -13.54 -17.60 -1.39
C LEU A 85 -15.07 -17.59 -1.28
N GLU A 86 -15.74 -16.63 -1.91
CA GLU A 86 -17.20 -16.54 -1.95
C GLU A 86 -17.87 -17.65 -2.77
N SER A 87 -17.27 -18.00 -3.92
CA SER A 87 -17.67 -19.15 -4.73
C SER A 87 -17.52 -20.46 -3.95
N LEU A 88 -16.40 -20.66 -3.27
CA LEU A 88 -16.14 -21.84 -2.43
C LEU A 88 -17.11 -21.91 -1.24
N ARG A 89 -17.36 -20.78 -0.58
CA ARG A 89 -18.35 -20.64 0.49
C ARG A 89 -19.71 -21.13 0.04
N SER A 90 -20.17 -20.62 -1.10
CA SER A 90 -21.49 -20.90 -1.67
C SER A 90 -21.61 -22.33 -2.18
N GLY A 91 -20.63 -22.79 -2.96
CA GLY A 91 -20.63 -24.11 -3.59
C GLY A 91 -20.45 -25.28 -2.62
N ARG A 92 -19.77 -25.06 -1.49
CA ARG A 92 -19.52 -26.09 -0.47
C ARG A 92 -20.35 -25.92 0.79
N HIS A 93 -21.22 -24.90 0.86
CA HIS A 93 -22.04 -24.58 2.04
C HIS A 93 -21.22 -24.49 3.34
N MET A 94 -20.07 -23.81 3.28
CA MET A 94 -19.19 -23.62 4.43
C MET A 94 -19.39 -22.24 5.07
N THR A 95 -18.96 -22.12 6.32
CA THR A 95 -18.78 -20.82 6.97
C THR A 95 -17.39 -20.28 6.65
N LEU A 96 -17.30 -19.02 6.25
CA LEU A 96 -16.04 -18.30 6.06
C LEU A 96 -15.85 -17.33 7.22
N LEU A 97 -14.76 -17.47 7.97
CA LEU A 97 -14.30 -16.47 8.94
C LEU A 97 -13.14 -15.69 8.31
N LEU A 98 -13.43 -14.48 7.86
CA LEU A 98 -12.47 -13.55 7.31
C LEU A 98 -11.88 -12.68 8.42
N ILE A 99 -10.58 -12.78 8.67
CA ILE A 99 -9.85 -11.87 9.55
C ILE A 99 -9.17 -10.85 8.65
N THR A 100 -9.53 -9.58 8.81
CA THR A 100 -8.89 -8.48 8.09
C THR A 100 -8.88 -7.19 8.89
N HIS A 101 -7.90 -6.33 8.63
CA HIS A 101 -7.85 -4.96 9.11
C HIS A 101 -8.50 -3.95 8.14
N ASP A 102 -8.89 -4.37 6.93
CA ASP A 102 -9.60 -3.54 5.96
C ASP A 102 -11.10 -3.59 6.24
N LEU A 103 -11.63 -2.48 6.77
CA LEU A 103 -13.04 -2.40 7.12
C LEU A 103 -13.94 -2.34 5.89
N ALA A 104 -13.50 -1.72 4.79
CA ALA A 104 -14.28 -1.66 3.55
C ALA A 104 -14.48 -3.07 2.98
N LEU A 105 -13.41 -3.86 2.96
CA LEU A 105 -13.46 -5.27 2.58
C LEU A 105 -14.38 -6.09 3.50
N ALA A 106 -14.24 -5.92 4.81
CA ALA A 106 -15.06 -6.64 5.79
C ALA A 106 -16.54 -6.34 5.60
N VAL A 107 -16.90 -5.07 5.39
CA VAL A 107 -18.27 -4.65 5.13
C VAL A 107 -18.76 -5.17 3.78
N GLU A 108 -17.94 -5.13 2.73
CA GLU A 108 -18.39 -5.63 1.43
C GLU A 108 -18.72 -7.14 1.46
N ARG A 109 -17.88 -7.94 2.12
CA ARG A 109 -17.91 -9.41 1.98
C ARG A 109 -18.52 -10.17 3.16
N ALA A 110 -18.65 -9.56 4.34
CA ALA A 110 -19.19 -10.24 5.51
C ALA A 110 -20.69 -9.96 5.71
N ASP A 111 -21.43 -10.98 6.15
CA ASP A 111 -22.80 -10.80 6.63
C ASP A 111 -22.82 -10.31 8.10
N HIS A 112 -21.81 -10.70 8.88
CA HIS A 112 -21.71 -10.44 10.31
C HIS A 112 -20.30 -9.95 10.65
N LEU A 113 -20.20 -8.92 11.47
CA LEU A 113 -18.95 -8.26 11.82
C LEU A 113 -18.63 -8.42 13.30
N ILE A 114 -17.34 -8.66 13.57
CA ILE A 114 -16.77 -8.66 14.93
C ILE A 114 -15.58 -7.72 14.90
N VAL A 115 -15.69 -6.61 15.64
CA VAL A 115 -14.60 -5.65 15.82
C VAL A 115 -13.84 -6.01 17.09
N PHE A 116 -12.54 -6.29 16.95
CA PHE A 116 -11.68 -6.70 18.05
C PHE A 116 -10.72 -5.56 18.42
N HIS A 117 -10.58 -5.26 19.72
CA HIS A 117 -9.67 -4.23 20.22
C HIS A 117 -9.13 -4.58 21.60
N GLY A 118 -7.82 -4.40 21.81
CA GLY A 118 -7.18 -4.57 23.12
C GLY A 118 -7.31 -5.97 23.72
N GLY A 119 -7.46 -7.01 22.90
CA GLY A 119 -7.65 -8.40 23.38
C GLY A 119 -9.10 -8.75 23.71
N SER A 120 -10.07 -7.90 23.36
CA SER A 120 -11.49 -8.12 23.61
C SER A 120 -12.35 -7.76 22.40
N VAL A 121 -13.55 -8.35 22.32
CA VAL A 121 -14.57 -7.93 21.33
C VAL A 121 -15.06 -6.53 21.73
N ALA A 122 -14.78 -5.55 20.89
CA ALA A 122 -15.23 -4.18 21.06
C ALA A 122 -16.67 -4.00 20.60
N GLU A 123 -17.06 -4.69 19.52
CA GLU A 123 -18.40 -4.65 18.95
C GLU A 123 -18.66 -5.90 18.09
N GLU A 124 -19.92 -6.32 18.04
CA GLU A 124 -20.37 -7.49 17.29
C GLU A 124 -21.81 -7.27 16.82
N GLY A 125 -22.12 -7.63 15.57
CA GLY A 125 -23.48 -7.58 15.05
C GLY A 125 -23.59 -7.83 13.55
N ASP A 126 -24.82 -7.72 13.03
CA ASP A 126 -25.05 -7.64 11.60
C ASP A 126 -24.23 -6.51 10.99
N ARG A 127 -23.71 -6.73 9.78
CA ARG A 127 -22.92 -5.73 9.06
C ARG A 127 -23.56 -4.34 9.11
N ASN A 128 -24.84 -4.23 8.78
CA ASN A 128 -25.49 -2.94 8.62
C ASN A 128 -25.59 -2.20 9.96
N ASP A 129 -25.81 -2.93 11.05
CA ASP A 129 -25.88 -2.35 12.39
C ASP A 129 -24.51 -1.82 12.83
N VAL A 130 -23.44 -2.59 12.61
CA VAL A 130 -22.07 -2.20 13.00
C VAL A 130 -21.60 -0.98 12.20
N VAL A 131 -21.97 -0.87 10.92
CA VAL A 131 -21.55 0.23 10.04
C VAL A 131 -22.38 1.50 10.27
N HIS A 132 -23.71 1.39 10.28
CA HIS A 132 -24.58 2.58 10.32
C HIS A 132 -24.93 3.00 11.75
N HIS A 133 -24.85 2.10 12.72
CA HIS A 133 -25.20 2.35 14.11
C HIS A 133 -24.13 1.87 15.11
N PRO A 134 -22.84 2.25 14.93
CA PRO A 134 -21.75 1.81 15.78
C PRO A 134 -21.93 2.26 17.23
N ARG A 135 -21.92 1.29 18.15
CA ARG A 135 -22.09 1.49 19.59
C ARG A 135 -20.76 1.78 20.28
N SER A 136 -19.68 1.16 19.82
CA SER A 136 -18.35 1.35 20.40
C SER A 136 -17.68 2.64 19.90
N PRO A 137 -17.07 3.44 20.79
CA PRO A 137 -16.25 4.58 20.37
C PRO A 137 -15.12 4.19 19.41
N TYR A 138 -14.50 3.01 19.60
CA TYR A 138 -13.43 2.53 18.74
C TYR A 138 -13.94 2.17 17.33
N THR A 139 -15.11 1.53 17.22
CA THR A 139 -15.72 1.24 15.91
C THR A 139 -16.04 2.54 15.16
N ARG A 140 -16.52 3.58 15.87
CA ARG A 140 -16.74 4.91 15.28
C ARG A 140 -15.44 5.51 14.75
N GLU A 141 -14.38 5.48 15.55
CA GLU A 141 -13.06 5.97 15.14
C GLU A 141 -12.54 5.22 13.90
N LEU A 142 -12.68 3.90 13.86
CA LEU A 142 -12.30 3.05 12.72
C LEU A 142 -13.09 3.38 11.44
N LEU A 143 -14.41 3.60 11.57
CA LEU A 143 -15.30 4.00 10.47
C LEU A 143 -15.01 5.43 9.98
N GLU A 144 -14.79 6.37 10.90
CA GLU A 144 -14.45 7.76 10.58
C GLU A 144 -13.09 7.86 9.87
N ALA A 145 -12.11 7.06 10.32
CA ALA A 145 -10.80 6.93 9.67
C ALA A 145 -10.91 6.37 8.24
N HIS A 146 -11.90 5.52 7.97
CA HIS A 146 -12.19 5.05 6.61
C HIS A 146 -12.94 6.07 5.75
N SER A 147 -13.80 6.88 6.37
CA SER A 147 -14.73 7.78 5.66
C SER A 147 -14.11 9.14 5.30
N ARG A 148 -13.02 9.54 5.96
CA ARG A 148 -12.36 10.83 5.71
C ARG A 148 -10.95 10.61 5.21
N LEU A 149 -10.64 11.18 4.05
CA LEU A 149 -9.55 12.14 3.87
C LEU A 149 -9.71 12.78 2.47
N ARG A 150 -9.74 14.11 2.47
CA ARG A 150 -9.51 15.09 1.39
C ARG A 150 -9.84 16.46 1.99
N PRO A 151 -8.95 17.47 1.98
CA PRO A 151 -9.32 18.84 2.34
C PRO A 151 -10.37 19.37 1.34
N SER A 152 -11.28 20.22 1.82
CA SER A 152 -12.44 20.75 1.07
C SER A 152 -12.13 21.50 -0.24
N ALA A 153 -10.86 21.74 -0.57
CA ALA A 153 -10.45 22.24 -1.89
C ALA A 153 -8.96 21.92 -2.12
N PRO A 154 -8.55 21.54 -3.34
CA PRO A 154 -7.14 21.58 -3.70
C PRO A 154 -6.65 23.04 -3.57
N PRO A 155 -5.50 23.30 -2.93
CA PRO A 155 -4.88 24.61 -2.91
C PRO A 155 -4.61 25.05 -4.34
N GLU A 156 -4.64 26.37 -4.58
CA GLU A 156 -4.26 26.88 -5.88
C GLU A 156 -2.86 26.37 -6.25
N PRO A 157 -2.66 25.83 -7.47
CA PRO A 157 -1.42 25.19 -7.84
C PRO A 157 -0.25 26.19 -7.76
N GLY A 158 0.69 25.91 -6.85
CA GLY A 158 1.92 26.70 -6.71
C GLY A 158 2.88 26.52 -7.89
N SER A 159 4.10 27.04 -7.77
CA SER A 159 5.14 26.86 -8.78
C SER A 159 5.52 25.38 -8.94
N VAL A 160 5.94 24.98 -10.14
CA VAL A 160 6.48 23.64 -10.40
C VAL A 160 7.72 23.41 -9.55
N VAL A 161 7.71 22.35 -8.73
CA VAL A 161 8.84 21.94 -7.89
C VAL A 161 9.73 20.93 -8.59
N VAL A 162 9.12 19.98 -9.30
CA VAL A 162 9.83 19.00 -10.11
C VAL A 162 9.11 18.73 -11.41
N ARG A 163 9.88 18.49 -12.46
CA ARG A 163 9.39 18.03 -13.74
C ARG A 163 10.20 16.83 -14.21
N ALA A 164 9.49 15.75 -14.53
CA ALA A 164 10.00 14.62 -15.27
C ALA A 164 9.58 14.78 -16.73
N GLU A 165 10.53 14.81 -17.65
CA GLU A 165 10.27 14.90 -19.10
C GLU A 165 10.86 13.69 -19.80
N HIS A 166 10.00 12.91 -20.47
CA HIS A 166 10.37 11.77 -21.33
C HIS A 166 11.31 10.76 -20.66
N LEU A 167 11.09 10.46 -19.38
CA LEU A 167 11.97 9.57 -18.63
C LEU A 167 11.92 8.16 -19.23
N VAL A 168 13.10 7.62 -19.51
CA VAL A 168 13.30 6.22 -19.91
C VAL A 168 14.33 5.59 -18.98
N LYS A 169 14.04 4.38 -18.48
CA LYS A 169 15.01 3.59 -17.71
C LYS A 169 14.86 2.10 -17.97
N THR A 170 15.97 1.45 -18.30
CA THR A 170 16.10 0.01 -18.50
C THR A 170 17.17 -0.54 -17.56
N TYR A 171 16.86 -1.61 -16.83
CA TYR A 171 17.82 -2.31 -15.99
C TYR A 171 18.61 -3.35 -16.77
N ALA A 172 19.87 -3.56 -16.41
CA ALA A 172 20.71 -4.59 -17.01
C ALA A 172 20.05 -5.97 -16.86
N GLY A 173 19.96 -6.72 -17.96
CA GLY A 173 19.33 -8.04 -18.01
C GLY A 173 17.81 -8.03 -18.25
N SER A 174 17.18 -6.85 -18.35
CA SER A 174 15.79 -6.72 -18.83
C SER A 174 15.76 -6.45 -20.34
N SER A 175 14.82 -7.09 -21.06
CA SER A 175 14.55 -6.79 -22.47
C SER A 175 13.57 -5.63 -22.66
N ALA A 176 12.86 -5.23 -21.60
CA ALA A 176 11.88 -4.15 -21.63
C ALA A 176 12.27 -3.02 -20.66
N PRO A 177 11.99 -1.75 -21.03
CA PRO A 177 12.18 -0.62 -20.13
C PRO A 177 11.28 -0.73 -18.90
N ALA A 178 11.84 -0.44 -17.73
CA ALA A 178 11.09 -0.32 -16.48
C ALA A 178 10.31 1.01 -16.42
N VAL A 179 10.83 2.05 -17.07
CA VAL A 179 10.16 3.33 -17.30
C VAL A 179 10.32 3.66 -18.77
N ASP A 180 9.24 4.01 -19.44
CA ASP A 180 9.18 4.22 -20.88
C ASP A 180 8.37 5.48 -21.19
N ASP A 181 9.07 6.56 -21.57
CA ASP A 181 8.48 7.84 -21.94
C ASP A 181 7.52 8.44 -20.90
N VAL A 182 7.99 8.54 -19.65
CA VAL A 182 7.18 9.08 -18.55
C VAL A 182 7.42 10.57 -18.37
N SER A 183 6.33 11.34 -18.45
CA SER A 183 6.33 12.79 -18.24
C SER A 183 5.26 13.22 -17.23
N PHE A 184 5.66 14.02 -16.25
CA PHE A 184 4.74 14.65 -15.28
C PHE A 184 5.44 15.80 -14.56
N GLU A 185 4.66 16.58 -13.82
CA GLU A 185 5.17 17.62 -12.92
C GLU A 185 4.41 17.59 -11.60
N VAL A 186 5.11 18.00 -10.54
CA VAL A 186 4.54 18.19 -9.19
C VAL A 186 4.80 19.62 -8.76
N ARG A 187 3.76 20.30 -8.29
CA ARG A 187 3.78 21.70 -7.84
C ARG A 187 3.89 21.83 -6.34
N ALA A 188 4.31 23.01 -5.88
CA ALA A 188 4.32 23.35 -4.47
C ALA A 188 2.91 23.20 -3.86
N GLY A 189 2.83 22.52 -2.72
CA GLY A 189 1.56 22.21 -2.05
C GLY A 189 0.68 21.18 -2.76
N GLU A 190 1.12 20.56 -3.85
CA GLU A 190 0.41 19.51 -4.57
C GLU A 190 0.84 18.12 -4.08
N ILE A 191 -0.14 17.22 -3.93
CA ILE A 191 0.09 15.78 -3.83
C ILE A 191 -0.30 15.14 -5.16
N LEU A 192 0.69 14.68 -5.92
CA LEU A 192 0.49 13.83 -7.09
C LEU A 192 0.54 12.36 -6.64
N GLY A 193 -0.56 11.65 -6.82
CA GLY A 193 -0.63 10.20 -6.66
C GLY A 193 -0.11 9.48 -7.89
N LEU A 194 0.84 8.55 -7.74
CA LEU A 194 1.30 7.66 -8.80
C LEU A 194 0.90 6.22 -8.46
N VAL A 195 -0.06 5.68 -9.22
CA VAL A 195 -0.69 4.39 -8.95
C VAL A 195 -0.40 3.38 -10.06
N GLY A 196 -0.32 2.11 -9.73
CA GLY A 196 -0.16 1.03 -10.71
C GLY A 196 0.21 -0.29 -10.06
N GLU A 197 0.12 -1.38 -10.83
CA GLU A 197 0.50 -2.72 -10.37
C GLU A 197 1.96 -2.81 -9.93
N SER A 198 2.27 -3.83 -9.13
CA SER A 198 3.66 -4.19 -8.81
C SER A 198 4.46 -4.41 -10.09
N GLY A 199 5.64 -3.80 -10.18
CA GLY A 199 6.48 -3.87 -11.37
C GLY A 199 6.12 -2.88 -12.49
N SER A 200 5.14 -2.00 -12.31
CA SER A 200 4.78 -1.01 -13.34
C SER A 200 5.82 0.10 -13.57
N GLY A 201 6.84 0.23 -12.71
CA GLY A 201 7.94 1.19 -12.84
C GLY A 201 7.95 2.35 -11.82
N LYS A 202 6.99 2.39 -10.89
CA LYS A 202 6.80 3.51 -9.93
C LYS A 202 8.04 3.79 -9.06
N SER A 203 8.61 2.76 -8.44
CA SER A 203 9.82 2.92 -7.61
C SER A 203 11.04 3.32 -8.45
N THR A 204 11.10 2.96 -9.73
CA THR A 204 12.16 3.43 -10.64
C THR A 204 12.02 4.92 -10.93
N VAL A 205 10.80 5.41 -11.16
CA VAL A 205 10.51 6.85 -11.25
C VAL A 205 10.92 7.56 -9.96
N ALA A 206 10.54 7.02 -8.79
CA ALA A 206 10.91 7.58 -7.49
C ALA A 206 12.43 7.76 -7.34
N ARG A 207 13.20 6.71 -7.66
CA ARG A 207 14.66 6.70 -7.59
C ARG A 207 15.31 7.67 -8.58
N CYS A 208 14.75 7.82 -9.79
CA CYS A 208 15.21 8.81 -10.76
C CYS A 208 15.04 10.23 -10.24
N LEU A 209 13.88 10.52 -9.61
CA LEU A 209 13.64 11.84 -9.03
C LEU A 209 14.66 12.17 -7.93
N VAL A 210 14.94 11.23 -7.02
CA VAL A 210 15.88 11.45 -5.91
C VAL A 210 17.35 11.17 -6.26
N GLY A 211 17.70 11.07 -7.55
CA GLY A 211 19.08 10.90 -7.99
C GLY A 211 19.75 9.59 -7.57
N LEU A 212 18.98 8.58 -7.15
CA LEU A 212 19.49 7.24 -6.86
C LEU A 212 19.67 6.40 -8.13
N GLU A 213 18.94 6.74 -9.19
CA GLU A 213 19.05 6.15 -10.52
C GLU A 213 19.20 7.27 -11.55
N THR A 214 20.05 7.05 -12.56
CA THR A 214 20.16 7.97 -13.70
C THR A 214 19.28 7.45 -14.83
N PRO A 215 18.35 8.25 -15.38
CA PRO A 215 17.55 7.85 -16.53
C PRO A 215 18.46 7.65 -17.75
N ASP A 216 18.11 6.71 -18.62
CA ASP A 216 18.84 6.45 -19.87
C ASP A 216 18.48 7.48 -20.96
N ALA A 217 17.26 8.05 -20.89
CA ALA A 217 16.83 9.19 -21.67
C ALA A 217 15.81 10.05 -20.87
N GLY A 218 15.60 11.29 -21.32
CA GLY A 218 14.77 12.27 -20.63
C GLY A 218 15.53 13.01 -19.54
N ILE A 219 14.82 13.88 -18.80
CA ILE A 219 15.40 14.72 -17.76
C ILE A 219 14.49 14.84 -16.54
N VAL A 220 15.10 14.89 -15.36
CA VAL A 220 14.48 15.38 -14.13
C VAL A 220 14.98 16.80 -13.87
N ALA A 221 14.09 17.77 -13.98
CA ALA A 221 14.35 19.18 -13.73
C ALA A 221 13.71 19.63 -12.41
N TYR A 222 14.40 20.52 -11.70
CA TYR A 222 13.93 21.12 -10.45
C TYR A 222 13.93 22.65 -10.60
N PRO A 223 12.88 23.24 -11.20
CA PRO A 223 12.81 24.67 -11.46
C PRO A 223 12.93 25.52 -10.19
N GLY A 224 13.60 26.67 -10.29
CA GLY A 224 13.68 27.64 -9.20
C GLY A 224 14.75 27.35 -8.14
N GLY A 225 15.84 26.66 -8.50
CA GLY A 225 17.05 26.46 -7.69
C GLY A 225 18.32 26.95 -8.40
N SER A 226 19.46 27.02 -7.70
CA SER A 226 20.76 27.29 -8.32
C SER A 226 21.17 26.11 -9.21
N GLY A 227 21.01 26.26 -10.52
CA GLY A 227 21.09 25.18 -11.51
C GLY A 227 19.74 24.47 -11.66
N ASP A 228 19.13 24.53 -12.85
CA ASP A 228 17.81 23.93 -13.12
C ASP A 228 17.87 22.39 -13.29
N SER A 229 19.08 21.85 -13.43
CA SER A 229 19.35 20.42 -13.62
C SER A 229 20.12 19.83 -12.43
N GLY A 230 19.71 18.65 -11.97
CA GLY A 230 20.45 17.86 -11.00
C GLY A 230 19.75 17.74 -9.64
N TRP A 231 19.80 16.53 -9.09
CA TRP A 231 19.26 16.25 -7.78
C TRP A 231 20.15 16.82 -6.65
N SER A 232 19.51 17.26 -5.57
CA SER A 232 20.15 17.49 -4.27
C SER A 232 19.20 17.11 -3.14
N ARG A 233 19.74 16.92 -1.93
CA ARG A 233 18.96 16.54 -0.74
C ARG A 233 17.93 17.59 -0.33
N GLU A 234 18.20 18.87 -0.60
CA GLU A 234 17.29 20.00 -0.36
C GLU A 234 16.18 20.09 -1.42
N ARG A 235 16.36 19.43 -2.58
CA ARG A 235 15.36 19.40 -3.65
C ARG A 235 14.37 18.27 -3.42
N ALA A 236 14.86 17.05 -3.20
CA ALA A 236 13.99 15.88 -3.05
C ALA A 236 14.53 14.84 -2.07
N GLN A 237 13.63 14.24 -1.29
CA GLN A 237 13.91 13.13 -0.38
C GLN A 237 12.89 12.00 -0.55
N LEU A 238 13.34 10.78 -0.30
CA LEU A 238 12.56 9.55 -0.43
C LEU A 238 12.24 8.97 0.95
N VAL A 239 10.97 8.68 1.18
CA VAL A 239 10.49 7.81 2.26
C VAL A 239 10.23 6.43 1.64
N PHE A 240 10.96 5.43 2.12
CA PHE A 240 10.90 4.06 1.59
C PHE A 240 9.70 3.29 2.14
N GLN A 241 9.27 2.27 1.39
CA GLN A 241 8.13 1.38 1.69
C GLN A 241 8.18 0.73 3.08
N ASN A 242 9.36 0.25 3.51
CA ASN A 242 9.48 -0.46 4.78
C ASN A 242 10.10 0.44 5.88
N PRO A 243 9.33 0.90 6.88
CA PRO A 243 9.85 1.71 7.98
C PRO A 243 11.02 1.02 8.70
N TYR A 244 10.87 -0.27 9.03
CA TYR A 244 11.87 -1.05 9.76
C TYR A 244 13.13 -1.31 8.94
N GLY A 245 12.97 -1.58 7.65
CA GLY A 245 14.10 -1.77 6.73
C GLY A 245 14.82 -0.45 6.41
N SER A 246 14.11 0.68 6.47
CA SER A 246 14.68 1.99 6.19
C SER A 246 15.48 2.55 7.36
N LEU A 247 15.18 2.15 8.60
CA LEU A 247 15.86 2.61 9.81
C LEU A 247 16.93 1.60 10.26
N ASN A 248 18.08 2.08 10.75
CA ASN A 248 19.08 1.18 11.31
C ASN A 248 18.61 0.69 12.69
N PRO A 249 18.40 -0.64 12.89
CA PRO A 249 17.82 -1.17 14.14
C PRO A 249 18.71 -0.95 15.37
N THR A 250 20.01 -0.69 15.16
CA THR A 250 20.97 -0.43 16.24
C THR A 250 21.02 1.04 16.67
N MET A 251 20.48 1.94 15.86
CA MET A 251 20.51 3.39 16.10
C MET A 251 19.26 3.82 16.85
N THR A 252 19.42 4.75 17.80
CA THR A 252 18.27 5.42 18.43
C THR A 252 17.66 6.46 17.49
N VAL A 253 16.42 6.87 17.76
CA VAL A 253 15.76 7.97 17.06
C VAL A 253 16.65 9.22 17.02
N ARG A 254 17.26 9.58 18.16
CA ARG A 254 18.24 10.67 18.29
C ARG A 254 19.33 10.56 17.24
N ARG A 255 19.99 9.41 17.15
CA ARG A 255 21.15 9.22 16.27
C ARG A 255 20.73 9.26 14.80
N THR A 256 19.61 8.63 14.46
CA THR A 256 19.03 8.65 13.11
C THR A 256 18.75 10.07 12.64
N LEU A 257 18.08 10.89 13.46
CA LEU A 257 17.72 12.26 13.10
C LEU A 257 18.93 13.20 13.13
N ALA A 258 19.83 13.04 14.10
CA ALA A 258 21.07 13.80 14.19
C ALA A 258 21.95 13.60 12.95
N GLU A 259 22.06 12.36 12.47
CA GLU A 259 22.84 12.05 11.26
C GLU A 259 22.26 12.74 10.03
N ALA A 260 20.93 12.68 9.85
CA ALA A 260 20.26 13.33 8.73
C ALA A 260 20.44 14.86 8.74
N LEU A 261 20.35 15.49 9.92
CA LEU A 261 20.63 16.92 10.09
C LEU A 261 22.09 17.25 9.76
N ARG A 262 23.04 16.46 10.28
CA ARG A 262 24.49 16.66 10.07
C ARG A 262 24.89 16.52 8.60
N VAL A 263 24.38 15.51 7.91
CA VAL A 263 24.63 15.30 6.47
C VAL A 263 24.05 16.44 5.63
N SER A 264 23.02 17.12 6.14
CA SER A 264 22.40 18.28 5.50
C SER A 264 23.02 19.61 5.94
N GLY A 265 24.12 19.61 6.69
CA GLY A 265 24.78 20.83 7.16
C GLY A 265 23.99 21.62 8.21
N LYS A 266 22.98 21.01 8.85
CA LYS A 266 22.11 21.66 9.84
C LYS A 266 22.51 21.33 11.28
N PRO A 267 22.13 22.18 12.26
CA PRO A 267 22.31 21.87 13.68
C PRO A 267 21.66 20.53 14.02
N SER A 268 22.41 19.67 14.72
CA SER A 268 21.97 18.34 15.15
C SER A 268 21.88 18.23 16.67
N ASP A 269 21.61 19.36 17.35
CA ASP A 269 21.45 19.40 18.80
C ASP A 269 20.09 18.83 19.24
N ALA A 270 19.89 18.68 20.55
CA ALA A 270 18.66 18.11 21.08
C ALA A 270 17.42 18.96 20.75
N ALA A 271 17.58 20.29 20.61
CA ALA A 271 16.48 21.18 20.26
C ALA A 271 16.02 20.96 18.81
N ALA A 272 16.95 20.87 17.86
CA ALA A 272 16.67 20.60 16.46
C ALA A 272 16.00 19.22 16.27
N ILE A 273 16.48 18.19 16.97
CA ILE A 273 15.89 16.85 16.91
C ILE A 273 14.46 16.86 17.45
N ARG A 274 14.21 17.53 18.59
CA ARG A 274 12.84 17.65 19.15
C ARG A 274 11.91 18.43 18.22
N ALA A 275 12.40 19.49 17.59
CA ALA A 275 11.63 20.24 16.60
C ALA A 275 11.25 19.36 15.40
N LEU A 276 12.15 18.47 14.97
CA LEU A 276 11.91 17.54 13.87
C LEU A 276 10.89 16.45 14.24
N LEU A 277 10.93 15.93 15.47
CA LEU A 277 9.90 15.01 15.99
C LEU A 277 8.53 15.69 16.10
N ALA A 278 8.49 16.94 16.60
CA ALA A 278 7.25 17.69 16.70
C ALA A 278 6.59 17.98 15.34
N LYS A 279 7.39 18.14 14.26
CA LYS A 279 6.86 18.31 12.89
C LYS A 279 6.03 17.11 12.43
N VAL A 280 6.31 15.92 12.92
CA VAL A 280 5.60 14.68 12.58
C VAL A 280 4.68 14.18 13.69
N GLY A 281 4.37 15.04 14.68
CA GLY A 281 3.47 14.69 15.79
C GLY A 281 4.00 13.55 16.67
N LEU A 282 5.32 13.44 16.84
CA LEU A 282 5.94 12.45 17.73
C LEU A 282 6.37 13.10 19.04
N GLU A 283 6.09 12.39 20.14
CA GLU A 283 6.44 12.85 21.48
C GLU A 283 7.97 12.90 21.68
N PRO A 284 8.50 13.89 22.42
CA PRO A 284 9.94 14.07 22.59
C PRO A 284 10.63 13.01 23.45
N ASP A 285 9.88 12.17 24.17
CA ASP A 285 10.37 11.07 25.01
C ASP A 285 10.84 9.86 24.18
N LEU A 286 10.39 9.75 22.94
CA LEU A 286 10.79 8.70 21.99
C LEU A 286 12.25 8.85 21.52
N ILE A 287 12.91 9.97 21.80
CA ILE A 287 14.23 10.35 21.27
C ILE A 287 15.31 9.29 21.53
N ASP A 288 15.27 8.58 22.66
CA ASP A 288 16.27 7.56 23.01
C ASP A 288 15.80 6.12 22.74
N ARG A 289 14.62 5.94 22.14
CA ARG A 289 14.10 4.64 21.70
C ARG A 289 14.80 4.17 20.42
N LYS A 290 14.74 2.85 20.18
CA LYS A 290 15.25 2.20 18.96
C LYS A 290 14.05 1.75 18.09
N PRO A 291 14.22 1.55 16.77
CA PRO A 291 13.13 1.15 15.88
C PRO A 291 12.35 -0.09 16.36
N GLY A 292 13.03 -1.10 16.90
CA GLY A 292 12.37 -2.31 17.40
C GLY A 292 11.47 -2.12 18.61
N THR A 293 11.49 -0.95 19.27
CA THR A 293 10.63 -0.64 20.43
C THR A 293 9.51 0.36 20.08
N LEU A 294 9.38 0.74 18.81
CA LEU A 294 8.38 1.68 18.32
C LEU A 294 7.25 0.92 17.59
N SER A 295 6.05 1.48 17.60
CA SER A 295 4.98 0.99 16.72
C SER A 295 5.33 1.24 15.24
N GLY A 296 4.69 0.52 14.31
CA GLY A 296 4.92 0.70 12.87
C GLY A 296 4.72 2.16 12.43
N GLY A 297 3.67 2.81 12.93
CA GLY A 297 3.38 4.22 12.67
C GLY A 297 4.39 5.20 13.26
N GLN A 298 4.92 4.90 14.45
CA GLN A 298 6.01 5.69 15.03
C GLN A 298 7.29 5.54 14.21
N CYS A 299 7.66 4.32 13.81
CA CYS A 299 8.79 4.09 12.91
C CYS A 299 8.62 4.85 11.59
N GLN A 300 7.42 4.82 11.00
CA GLN A 300 7.17 5.51 9.74
C GLN A 300 7.26 7.03 9.89
N ARG A 301 6.70 7.60 10.96
CA ARG A 301 6.84 9.03 11.26
C ARG A 301 8.29 9.44 11.53
N VAL A 302 9.10 8.57 12.16
CA VAL A 302 10.55 8.80 12.29
C VAL A 302 11.24 8.78 10.92
N ALA A 303 10.85 7.89 10.01
CA ALA A 303 11.37 7.85 8.65
C ALA A 303 11.01 9.12 7.85
N ILE A 304 9.77 9.61 7.99
CA ILE A 304 9.31 10.90 7.42
C ILE A 304 10.12 12.06 8.02
N ALA A 305 10.25 12.12 9.35
CA ALA A 305 11.06 13.13 10.04
C ALA A 305 12.49 13.16 9.52
N ARG A 306 13.13 12.00 9.35
CA ARG A 306 14.47 11.88 8.76
C ARG A 306 14.53 12.47 7.35
N ALA A 307 13.55 12.16 6.50
CA ALA A 307 13.46 12.70 5.15
C ALA A 307 13.18 14.20 5.13
N LEU A 308 12.58 14.77 6.17
CA LEU A 308 12.34 16.20 6.30
C LEU A 308 13.53 16.99 6.87
N ALA A 309 14.54 16.31 7.44
CA ALA A 309 15.70 16.98 8.03
C ALA A 309 16.40 17.96 7.05
N PRO A 310 16.59 17.62 5.76
CA PRO A 310 17.16 18.55 4.79
C PRO A 310 16.24 19.74 4.43
N GLU A 311 14.98 19.76 4.89
CA GLU A 311 13.89 20.64 4.41
C GLU A 311 13.71 20.55 2.88
N PRO A 312 13.36 19.36 2.37
CA PRO A 312 13.20 19.17 0.94
C PRO A 312 12.00 19.96 0.40
N ARG A 313 12.07 20.38 -0.86
CA ARG A 313 10.90 20.93 -1.59
C ARG A 313 9.95 19.84 -2.08
N LEU A 314 10.47 18.65 -2.37
CA LEU A 314 9.73 17.47 -2.79
C LEU A 314 9.93 16.30 -1.80
N LEU A 315 8.83 15.72 -1.34
CA LEU A 315 8.84 14.46 -0.62
C LEU A 315 8.26 13.36 -1.53
N VAL A 316 9.06 12.34 -1.82
CA VAL A 316 8.61 11.13 -2.52
C VAL A 316 8.29 10.09 -1.46
N ALA A 317 7.02 9.70 -1.36
CA ALA A 317 6.54 8.68 -0.45
C ALA A 317 6.29 7.39 -1.25
N ASP A 318 7.27 6.48 -1.27
CA ASP A 318 7.19 5.23 -2.03
C ASP A 318 6.57 4.12 -1.20
N GLU A 319 5.27 3.86 -1.41
CA GLU A 319 4.48 2.88 -0.66
C GLU A 319 4.59 3.05 0.87
N ALA A 320 4.62 4.31 1.31
CA ALA A 320 4.94 4.70 2.68
C ALA A 320 3.93 4.24 3.75
N VAL A 321 2.82 3.62 3.36
CA VAL A 321 1.76 3.18 4.28
C VAL A 321 1.28 1.75 4.05
N THR A 322 1.79 1.04 3.02
CA THR A 322 1.21 -0.23 2.57
C THR A 322 1.40 -1.40 3.53
N ALA A 323 2.37 -1.30 4.46
CA ALA A 323 2.65 -2.32 5.46
C ALA A 323 2.13 -1.98 6.86
N LEU A 324 1.25 -0.97 6.97
CA LEU A 324 0.69 -0.48 8.23
C LEU A 324 -0.77 -0.90 8.36
N ASP A 325 -1.24 -1.12 9.58
CA ASP A 325 -2.68 -1.30 9.83
C ASP A 325 -3.46 -0.02 9.51
N ALA A 326 -4.76 -0.16 9.20
CA ALA A 326 -5.58 0.93 8.68
C ALA A 326 -5.65 2.17 9.60
N ASN A 327 -5.66 1.96 10.94
CA ASN A 327 -5.64 3.05 11.91
C ASN A 327 -4.30 3.79 11.86
N ILE A 328 -3.19 3.06 11.91
CA ILE A 328 -1.86 3.66 11.80
C ILE A 328 -1.67 4.36 10.45
N GLN A 329 -2.12 3.75 9.35
CA GLN A 329 -2.07 4.32 8.01
C GLN A 329 -2.77 5.69 8.00
N THR A 330 -3.99 5.78 8.55
CA THR A 330 -4.74 7.05 8.63
C THR A 330 -3.93 8.14 9.33
N HIS A 331 -3.35 7.84 10.49
CA HIS A 331 -2.51 8.80 11.23
C HIS A 331 -1.28 9.26 10.42
N VAL A 332 -0.67 8.36 9.64
CA VAL A 332 0.46 8.72 8.76
C VAL A 332 0.00 9.59 7.61
N LEU A 333 -1.15 9.30 6.99
CA LEU A 333 -1.73 10.12 5.92
C LEU A 333 -2.11 11.52 6.42
N GLU A 334 -2.71 11.63 7.60
CA GLU A 334 -2.98 12.91 8.28
C GLU A 334 -1.70 13.70 8.50
N THR A 335 -0.64 13.03 9.00
CA THR A 335 0.68 13.66 9.17
C THR A 335 1.19 14.23 7.84
N LEU A 336 1.05 13.49 6.73
CA LEU A 336 1.46 13.99 5.41
C LEU A 336 0.62 15.20 4.97
N LEU A 337 -0.69 15.19 5.18
CA LEU A 337 -1.57 16.33 4.84
C LEU A 337 -1.28 17.57 5.70
N GLU A 338 -0.97 17.41 6.98
CA GLU A 338 -0.50 18.48 7.85
C GLU A 338 0.85 19.05 7.39
N LEU A 339 1.80 18.19 7.03
CA LEU A 339 3.10 18.63 6.52
C LEU A 339 2.95 19.40 5.20
N ARG A 340 2.12 18.90 4.29
CA ARG A 340 1.77 19.57 3.03
C ARG A 340 1.23 20.98 3.29
N SER A 341 0.20 21.10 4.13
CA SER A 341 -0.45 22.38 4.42
C SER A 341 0.46 23.37 5.15
N ARG A 342 1.22 22.90 6.15
CA ARG A 342 2.10 23.77 6.96
C ARG A 342 3.37 24.21 6.26
N LEU A 343 3.90 23.38 5.35
CA LEU A 343 5.21 23.61 4.72
C LEU A 343 5.11 23.98 3.23
N GLY A 344 3.92 23.91 2.62
CA GLY A 344 3.78 24.03 1.16
C GLY A 344 4.50 22.92 0.40
N LEU A 345 4.69 21.76 1.05
CA LEU A 345 5.52 20.66 0.56
C LEU A 345 4.87 20.00 -0.66
N ALA A 346 5.61 19.89 -1.76
CA ALA A 346 5.20 19.08 -2.91
C ALA A 346 5.41 17.60 -2.58
N MET A 347 4.48 16.73 -2.97
CA MET A 347 4.58 15.30 -2.73
C MET A 347 4.29 14.47 -3.96
N LEU A 348 5.14 13.48 -4.22
CA LEU A 348 4.80 12.34 -5.05
C LEU A 348 4.46 11.19 -4.13
N PHE A 349 3.18 10.82 -4.07
CA PHE A 349 2.70 9.71 -3.26
C PHE A 349 2.49 8.49 -4.15
N ILE A 350 3.28 7.45 -3.93
CA ILE A 350 3.25 6.22 -4.72
C ILE A 350 2.55 5.14 -3.89
N SER A 351 1.55 4.51 -4.49
CA SER A 351 0.83 3.38 -3.92
C SER A 351 0.38 2.43 -5.02
N HIS A 352 0.10 1.18 -4.68
CA HIS A 352 -0.67 0.29 -5.55
C HIS A 352 -2.17 0.32 -5.21
N ASP A 353 -2.53 0.80 -4.01
CA ASP A 353 -3.92 0.98 -3.59
C ASP A 353 -4.44 2.37 -4.02
N LEU A 354 -5.42 2.35 -4.92
CA LEU A 354 -6.05 3.54 -5.48
C LEU A 354 -6.99 4.22 -4.47
N ASP A 355 -7.54 3.52 -3.48
CA ASP A 355 -8.40 4.14 -2.46
C ASP A 355 -7.60 5.04 -1.52
N THR A 356 -6.45 4.55 -1.04
CA THR A 356 -5.49 5.38 -0.28
C THR A 356 -5.08 6.63 -1.06
N VAL A 357 -4.81 6.50 -2.37
CA VAL A 357 -4.44 7.66 -3.19
C VAL A 357 -5.60 8.63 -3.36
N ARG A 358 -6.81 8.13 -3.62
CA ARG A 358 -8.03 8.95 -3.73
C ARG A 358 -8.22 9.85 -2.52
N ARG A 359 -7.90 9.33 -1.33
CA ARG A 359 -8.03 10.02 -0.04
C ARG A 359 -7.04 11.18 0.16
N ILE A 360 -5.87 11.19 -0.48
CA ILE A 360 -4.86 12.24 -0.20
C ILE A 360 -4.44 13.07 -1.40
N ALA A 361 -4.51 12.50 -2.60
CA ALA A 361 -3.94 13.12 -3.79
C ALA A 361 -4.90 14.14 -4.41
N ASP A 362 -4.34 15.23 -4.93
CA ASP A 362 -5.08 16.22 -5.73
C ASP A 362 -5.23 15.75 -7.17
N ARG A 363 -4.16 15.15 -7.70
CA ARG A 363 -4.06 14.57 -9.04
C ARG A 363 -3.58 13.14 -8.96
N ILE A 364 -4.01 12.32 -9.91
CA ILE A 364 -3.58 10.93 -10.05
C ILE A 364 -2.92 10.76 -11.42
N ALA A 365 -1.84 10.00 -11.45
CA ALA A 365 -1.23 9.42 -12.63
C ALA A 365 -1.24 7.91 -12.47
N VAL A 366 -1.87 7.19 -13.40
CA VAL A 366 -1.91 5.73 -13.41
C VAL A 366 -0.84 5.21 -14.36
N MET A 367 0.01 4.32 -13.86
CA MET A 367 1.17 3.77 -14.54
C MET A 367 0.99 2.27 -14.79
N ARG A 368 1.24 1.83 -16.03
CA ARG A 368 1.19 0.42 -16.44
C ARG A 368 2.32 0.16 -17.43
N ASN A 369 3.04 -0.95 -17.26
CA ASN A 369 4.11 -1.39 -18.16
C ASN A 369 5.12 -0.26 -18.49
N GLY A 370 5.60 0.46 -17.48
CA GLY A 370 6.58 1.53 -17.66
C GLY A 370 6.02 2.88 -18.10
N ARG A 371 4.72 2.98 -18.44
CA ARG A 371 4.11 4.19 -19.03
C ARG A 371 3.01 4.76 -18.15
N ILE A 372 2.84 6.09 -18.15
CA ILE A 372 1.62 6.72 -17.62
C ILE A 372 0.52 6.56 -18.67
N VAL A 373 -0.53 5.82 -18.34
CA VAL A 373 -1.66 5.53 -19.24
C VAL A 373 -2.81 6.52 -19.10
N GLU A 374 -2.93 7.16 -17.93
CA GLU A 374 -3.93 8.20 -17.68
C GLU A 374 -3.44 9.13 -16.56
N SER A 375 -3.72 10.43 -16.67
CA SER A 375 -3.52 11.37 -15.58
C SER A 375 -4.55 12.50 -15.62
N GLY A 376 -4.95 12.97 -14.46
CA GLY A 376 -5.94 14.03 -14.29
C GLY A 376 -6.09 14.43 -12.83
N THR A 377 -7.08 15.27 -12.52
CA THR A 377 -7.52 15.43 -11.13
C THR A 377 -8.02 14.09 -10.61
N THR A 378 -7.92 13.85 -9.31
CA THR A 378 -8.48 12.62 -8.71
C THR A 378 -9.95 12.45 -9.09
N ASP A 379 -10.77 13.50 -9.07
CA ASP A 379 -12.18 13.38 -9.43
C ASP A 379 -12.39 13.01 -10.90
N GLN A 380 -11.51 13.47 -11.80
CA GLN A 380 -11.54 13.06 -13.21
C GLN A 380 -11.17 11.59 -13.36
N VAL A 381 -10.07 11.15 -12.75
CA VAL A 381 -9.57 9.77 -12.87
C VAL A 381 -10.53 8.79 -12.20
N MET A 382 -11.05 9.13 -11.02
CA MET A 382 -11.91 8.22 -10.24
C MET A 382 -13.34 8.13 -10.77
N ASN A 383 -13.94 9.25 -11.19
CA ASN A 383 -15.36 9.27 -11.59
C ASN A 383 -15.55 9.25 -13.11
N HIS A 384 -14.54 9.64 -13.89
CA HIS A 384 -14.61 9.75 -15.34
C HIS A 384 -13.36 9.14 -16.04
N PRO A 385 -12.95 7.90 -15.69
CA PRO A 385 -11.77 7.27 -16.27
C PRO A 385 -11.90 7.09 -17.78
N ARG A 386 -10.86 7.48 -18.53
CA ARG A 386 -10.84 7.42 -19.99
C ARG A 386 -10.23 6.12 -20.52
N HIS A 387 -9.26 5.56 -19.82
CA HIS A 387 -8.54 4.37 -20.23
C HIS A 387 -9.19 3.08 -19.69
N ASP A 388 -9.29 2.03 -20.53
CA ASP A 388 -9.96 0.76 -20.16
C ASP A 388 -9.37 0.10 -18.92
N TYR A 389 -8.04 0.06 -18.84
CA TYR A 389 -7.33 -0.42 -17.65
C TYR A 389 -7.71 0.35 -16.36
N VAL A 390 -7.87 1.67 -16.44
CA VAL A 390 -8.22 2.48 -15.26
C VAL A 390 -9.67 2.22 -14.85
N ARG A 391 -10.57 2.06 -15.82
CA ARG A 391 -11.95 1.59 -15.56
C ARG A 391 -11.96 0.25 -14.83
N ALA A 392 -11.18 -0.72 -15.29
CA ALA A 392 -11.09 -2.03 -14.65
C ALA A 392 -10.50 -1.94 -13.24
N LEU A 393 -9.43 -1.15 -13.04
CA LEU A 393 -8.80 -0.95 -11.74
C LEU A 393 -9.78 -0.33 -10.72
N ILE A 394 -10.57 0.66 -11.13
CA ILE A 394 -11.58 1.30 -10.28
C ILE A 394 -12.74 0.36 -9.98
N ALA A 395 -13.17 -0.42 -10.97
CA ALA A 395 -14.26 -1.40 -10.78
C ALA A 395 -13.89 -2.50 -9.77
N ALA A 396 -12.60 -2.84 -9.68
CA ALA A 396 -12.05 -3.80 -8.73
C ALA A 396 -11.86 -3.25 -7.30
N MET A 397 -12.06 -1.94 -7.08
CA MET A 397 -11.90 -1.35 -5.75
C MET A 397 -13.09 -1.68 -4.84
N PRO A 398 -12.86 -1.90 -3.54
CA PRO A 398 -13.94 -1.99 -2.57
C PRO A 398 -14.82 -0.74 -2.62
N LYS A 399 -16.13 -0.92 -2.51
CA LYS A 399 -17.04 0.24 -2.52
C LYS A 399 -16.81 1.10 -1.27
N PRO A 400 -16.87 2.44 -1.40
CA PRO A 400 -16.84 3.32 -0.24
C PRO A 400 -17.93 2.91 0.76
N LEU A 401 -17.60 2.99 2.05
CA LEU A 401 -18.55 2.83 3.15
C LEU A 401 -19.49 4.06 3.13
N GLU A 402 -20.58 4.00 2.36
CA GLU A 402 -21.67 5.00 2.35
C GLU A 402 -22.83 4.61 3.28
#